data_AF-A0A8S1JX35-F1
#
_entry.id   AF-A0A8S1JX35-F1
#
_cell.length_a   1.000
_cell.length_b   1.000
_cell.length_c   1.000
_cell.angle_alpha   90.00
_cell.angle_beta   90.00
_cell.angle_gamma   90.00
#
_symmetry.space_group_name_H-M   'P 1'
#
loop_
_entity.id
_entity.type
_entity.pdbx_description
1 polymer ?
#
loop_
_entity_poly.entity_id
_entity_poly.type
_entity_poly.pdbx_seq_one_letter_code
_entity_poly.pdbx_strand_id
1 'polypeptide(L)'
;MESMIIPYKKRILKATTLLLICTFILILDMFFKEPLQDFEVQALITIQNGMGISGNVIESIPFFLLANIQEQYVFLLITMHVLSTIYFLHDRFIAIKSMFILYVGWYFLMLLQMIYNLPQPFWVNPNIDTYFCDQKYGGPGDSIYLPALLIFTLLYYYQCQIKAYIIASTSILFYCFAVYISAQVFLMDLVLGFVYFMLFYAFVINYDKKITNFIKSKDNDKLFGIKVLGMVTILFVLALIYYTLKDYNDSIEWVTNYFTCYMRQFTVGDYQHYRFNTILGLEPTFCQITILICLVVMGFIQLPKNKASKQQFIIIQLAFIPGWLIMFLQGFVTEIDILHRMGLSQLIIESIIFGLMHWWIFGFVGKKATNSIVTDEYMLLE
;
A
#
# COMPACT_ATOMS: atom_id res chain seq x y z
N MET A 1 -34.46 -31.46 5.92
CA MET A 1 -33.14 -31.51 5.25
C MET A 1 -33.21 -30.65 3.99
N GLU A 2 -33.66 -29.40 4.15
CA GLU A 2 -33.90 -28.43 3.07
C GLU A 2 -33.24 -27.12 3.47
N SER A 3 -31.92 -27.07 3.41
CA SER A 3 -31.19 -25.83 3.62
C SER A 3 -29.81 -25.98 2.99
N MET A 4 -29.59 -25.37 1.82
CA MET A 4 -28.30 -24.80 1.35
C MET A 4 -28.21 -24.56 -0.16
N ILE A 5 -29.30 -24.53 -0.92
CA ILE A 5 -29.24 -24.08 -2.33
C ILE A 5 -29.65 -22.60 -2.38
N ILE A 6 -28.78 -21.70 -1.91
CA ILE A 6 -28.76 -20.36 -2.51
C ILE A 6 -28.42 -20.63 -3.99
N PRO A 7 -29.29 -20.30 -4.95
CA PRO A 7 -29.19 -20.85 -6.30
C PRO A 7 -27.86 -20.43 -6.90
N TYR A 8 -27.03 -21.41 -7.23
CA TYR A 8 -25.72 -21.27 -7.87
C TYR A 8 -25.74 -20.21 -8.99
N LYS A 9 -26.85 -20.16 -9.73
CA LYS A 9 -27.19 -19.14 -10.74
C LYS A 9 -27.08 -17.69 -10.24
N LYS A 10 -27.53 -17.37 -9.02
CA LYS A 10 -27.46 -16.00 -8.45
C LYS A 10 -26.03 -15.61 -8.05
N ARG A 11 -25.18 -16.58 -7.68
CA ARG A 11 -23.76 -16.35 -7.41
C ARG A 11 -22.97 -16.13 -8.71
N ILE A 12 -23.21 -16.97 -9.71
CA ILE A 12 -22.62 -16.80 -11.05
C ILE A 12 -23.04 -15.46 -11.62
N LEU A 13 -24.33 -15.14 -11.61
CA LEU A 13 -24.84 -13.87 -12.15
C LEU A 13 -24.15 -12.67 -11.48
N LYS A 14 -24.00 -12.66 -10.15
CA LYS A 14 -23.25 -11.61 -9.45
C LYS A 14 -21.79 -11.51 -9.88
N ALA A 15 -21.11 -12.64 -10.01
CA ALA A 15 -19.71 -12.67 -10.44
C ALA A 15 -19.54 -12.21 -11.89
N THR A 16 -20.43 -12.65 -12.80
CA THR A 16 -20.44 -12.25 -14.20
C THR A 16 -20.79 -10.76 -14.36
N THR A 17 -21.75 -10.24 -13.59
CA THR A 17 -22.08 -8.81 -13.58
C THR A 17 -20.91 -7.98 -13.05
N LEU A 18 -20.25 -8.42 -11.97
CA LEU A 18 -19.07 -7.75 -11.44
C LEU A 18 -17.94 -7.70 -12.50
N LEU A 19 -17.70 -8.84 -13.17
CA LEU A 19 -16.68 -8.94 -14.21
C LEU A 19 -17.02 -8.04 -15.41
N LEU A 20 -18.27 -8.03 -15.87
CA LEU A 20 -18.75 -7.13 -16.92
C LEU A 20 -18.58 -5.65 -16.54
N ILE A 21 -18.91 -5.29 -15.30
CA ILE A 21 -18.71 -3.93 -14.77
C ILE A 21 -17.21 -3.57 -14.81
N CYS A 22 -16.33 -4.44 -14.32
CA CYS A 22 -14.88 -4.24 -14.39
C CYS A 22 -14.38 -4.06 -15.83
N THR A 23 -14.84 -4.89 -16.77
CA THR A 23 -14.47 -4.78 -18.18
C THR A 23 -15.00 -3.50 -18.81
N PHE A 24 -16.21 -3.07 -18.45
CA PHE A 24 -16.80 -1.84 -18.98
C PHE A 24 -16.09 -0.59 -18.45
N ILE A 25 -15.69 -0.59 -17.17
CA ILE A 25 -14.88 0.49 -16.58
C ILE A 25 -13.53 0.59 -17.30
N LEU A 26 -12.85 -0.54 -17.53
CA LEU A 26 -11.61 -0.59 -18.30
C LEU A 26 -11.77 0.03 -19.70
N ILE A 27 -12.86 -0.32 -20.40
CA ILE A 27 -13.13 0.19 -21.74
C ILE A 27 -13.40 1.70 -21.70
N LEU A 28 -14.25 2.18 -20.79
CA LEU A 28 -14.55 3.60 -20.65
C LEU A 28 -13.28 4.43 -20.33
N ASP A 29 -12.44 3.93 -19.43
CA ASP A 29 -11.18 4.57 -19.08
C ASP A 29 -10.30 4.73 -20.32
N MET A 30 -10.12 3.66 -21.10
CA MET A 30 -9.32 3.72 -22.34
C MET A 30 -9.84 4.74 -23.37
N PHE A 31 -11.14 5.00 -23.45
CA PHE A 31 -11.71 5.93 -24.43
C PHE A 31 -11.66 7.40 -24.00
N PHE A 32 -11.78 7.69 -22.71
CA PHE A 32 -11.88 9.08 -22.23
C PHE A 32 -10.55 9.64 -21.69
N LYS A 33 -9.53 8.79 -21.55
CA LYS A 33 -8.32 9.12 -20.83
C LYS A 33 -7.48 10.24 -21.45
N GLU A 34 -7.12 10.16 -22.73
CA GLU A 34 -6.31 11.22 -23.38
C GLU A 34 -6.95 12.61 -23.30
N PRO A 35 -8.22 12.83 -23.70
CA PRO A 35 -8.81 14.17 -23.65
C PRO A 35 -9.02 14.67 -22.21
N LEU A 36 -9.22 13.78 -21.23
CA LEU A 36 -9.32 14.17 -19.83
C LEU A 36 -7.95 14.52 -19.23
N GLN A 37 -6.89 13.80 -19.58
CA GLN A 37 -5.54 14.09 -19.12
C GLN A 37 -5.07 15.48 -19.57
N ASP A 38 -5.32 15.86 -20.82
CA ASP A 38 -4.96 17.20 -21.32
C ASP A 38 -5.70 18.31 -20.56
N PHE A 39 -7.00 18.12 -20.30
CA PHE A 39 -7.79 19.04 -19.49
C PHE A 39 -7.24 19.14 -18.06
N GLU A 40 -6.96 18.00 -17.43
CA GLU A 40 -6.44 17.96 -16.07
C GLU A 40 -5.05 18.59 -15.93
N VAL A 41 -4.17 18.42 -16.91
CA VAL A 41 -2.85 19.08 -16.94
C VAL A 41 -3.02 20.59 -16.88
N GLN A 42 -3.90 21.16 -17.72
CA GLN A 42 -4.16 22.60 -17.71
C GLN A 42 -4.82 23.07 -16.41
N ALA A 43 -5.73 22.27 -15.86
CA ALA A 43 -6.38 22.56 -14.58
C ALA A 43 -5.36 22.59 -13.42
N LEU A 44 -4.47 21.60 -13.33
CA LEU A 44 -3.42 21.51 -12.32
C LEU A 44 -2.47 22.71 -12.39
N ILE A 45 -1.97 23.04 -13.59
CA ILE A 45 -1.10 24.21 -13.78
C ILE A 45 -1.81 25.49 -13.32
N THR A 46 -3.09 25.66 -13.69
CA THR A 46 -3.89 26.83 -13.31
C THR A 46 -4.09 26.91 -11.80
N ILE A 47 -4.41 25.79 -11.15
CA ILE A 47 -4.61 25.72 -9.69
C ILE A 47 -3.30 26.01 -8.96
N GLN A 48 -2.19 25.38 -9.37
CA GLN A 48 -0.88 25.57 -8.74
C GLN A 48 -0.39 27.02 -8.87
N ASN A 49 -0.57 27.62 -10.05
CA ASN A 49 -0.27 29.04 -10.26
C ASN A 49 -1.18 29.95 -9.43
N GLY A 50 -2.48 29.67 -9.40
CA GLY A 50 -3.46 30.44 -8.61
C GLY A 50 -3.22 30.36 -7.10
N MET A 51 -2.67 29.24 -6.62
CA MET A 51 -2.29 29.04 -5.21
C MET A 51 -0.89 29.56 -4.89
N GLY A 52 -0.12 30.02 -5.89
CA GLY A 52 1.26 30.49 -5.71
C GLY A 52 2.24 29.39 -5.28
N ILE A 53 1.92 28.13 -5.57
CA ILE A 53 2.74 26.97 -5.20
C ILE A 53 3.68 26.53 -6.33
N SER A 54 3.50 27.02 -7.56
CA SER A 54 4.46 26.75 -8.65
C SER A 54 5.86 27.25 -8.28
N GLY A 55 6.86 26.41 -8.47
CA GLY A 55 8.26 26.62 -8.09
C GLY A 55 8.58 26.46 -6.60
N ASN A 56 7.58 26.50 -5.71
CA ASN A 56 7.77 26.53 -4.25
C ASN A 56 7.00 25.43 -3.50
N VAL A 57 6.53 24.38 -4.18
CA VAL A 57 5.72 23.30 -3.56
C VAL A 57 6.44 22.69 -2.34
N ILE A 58 7.77 22.57 -2.40
CA ILE A 58 8.62 22.02 -1.32
C ILE A 58 8.56 22.85 -0.03
N GLU A 59 8.38 24.16 -0.13
CA GLU A 59 8.38 25.08 1.03
C GLU A 59 7.02 25.13 1.76
N SER A 60 5.98 24.52 1.18
CA SER A 60 4.63 24.54 1.75
C SER A 60 4.42 23.43 2.79
N ILE A 61 4.65 23.77 4.07
CA ILE A 61 4.61 22.86 5.25
C ILE A 61 3.36 21.95 5.33
N PRO A 62 2.12 22.40 5.02
CA PRO A 62 0.94 21.52 5.10
C PRO A 62 0.93 20.44 4.00
N PHE A 63 1.37 20.78 2.78
CA PHE A 63 1.45 19.84 1.68
C PHE A 63 2.63 18.89 1.85
N PHE A 64 3.75 19.36 2.40
CA PHE A 64 4.90 18.54 2.81
C PHE A 64 4.47 17.37 3.72
N LEU A 65 3.70 17.65 4.78
CA LEU A 65 3.30 16.61 5.74
C LEU A 65 2.28 15.62 5.17
N LEU A 66 1.34 16.10 4.34
CA LEU A 66 0.29 15.26 3.75
C LEU A 66 0.82 14.42 2.56
N ALA A 67 1.73 14.97 1.75
CA ALA A 67 2.32 14.26 0.62
C ALA A 67 3.33 13.20 1.06
N ASN A 68 4.09 13.43 2.14
CA ASN A 68 4.99 12.40 2.69
C ASN A 68 4.25 11.14 3.17
N ILE A 69 2.95 11.22 3.49
CA ILE A 69 2.14 10.04 3.81
C ILE A 69 1.99 9.12 2.60
N GLN A 70 2.10 9.63 1.37
CA GLN A 70 1.99 8.85 0.14
C GLN A 70 3.22 8.04 -0.20
N GLU A 71 4.38 8.35 0.37
CA GLU A 71 5.53 7.48 0.20
C GLU A 71 5.15 6.09 0.69
N GLN A 72 5.28 5.09 -0.19
CA GLN A 72 4.88 3.70 0.06
C GLN A 72 5.35 3.23 1.44
N TYR A 73 6.59 3.54 1.76
CA TYR A 73 7.25 3.17 3.00
C TYR A 73 6.60 3.86 4.22
N VAL A 74 6.28 5.15 4.12
CA VAL A 74 5.65 5.94 5.19
C VAL A 74 4.23 5.45 5.44
N PHE A 75 3.45 5.25 4.38
CA PHE A 75 2.11 4.67 4.49
C PHE A 75 2.17 3.30 5.17
N LEU A 76 3.13 2.45 4.78
CA LEU A 76 3.31 1.14 5.38
C LEU A 76 3.58 1.25 6.88
N LEU A 77 4.56 2.06 7.31
CA LEU A 77 4.88 2.21 8.73
C LEU A 77 3.71 2.74 9.55
N ILE A 78 3.06 3.80 9.09
CA ILE A 78 1.87 4.36 9.75
C ILE A 78 0.81 3.26 9.92
N THR A 79 0.58 2.49 8.85
CA THR A 79 -0.38 1.40 8.89
C THR A 79 0.03 0.28 9.84
N MET A 80 1.31 -0.07 9.90
CA MET A 80 1.81 -1.04 10.88
C MET A 80 1.65 -0.56 12.32
N HIS A 81 1.87 0.74 12.59
CA HIS A 81 1.63 1.32 13.90
C HIS A 81 0.17 1.16 14.32
N VAL A 82 -0.77 1.51 13.44
CA VAL A 82 -2.21 1.36 13.67
C VAL A 82 -2.58 -0.11 13.88
N LEU A 83 -2.12 -1.00 13.01
CA LEU A 83 -2.46 -2.42 13.08
C LEU A 83 -1.79 -3.12 14.29
N SER A 84 -0.58 -2.72 14.68
CA SER A 84 0.08 -3.14 15.92
C SER A 84 -0.68 -2.66 17.16
N THR A 85 -1.19 -1.43 17.14
CA THR A 85 -2.06 -0.89 18.20
C THR A 85 -3.29 -1.75 18.39
N ILE A 86 -3.99 -2.05 17.30
CA ILE A 86 -5.17 -2.91 17.34
C ILE A 86 -4.79 -4.31 17.82
N TYR A 87 -3.67 -4.84 17.35
CA TYR A 87 -3.20 -6.18 17.67
C TYR A 87 -2.92 -6.37 19.17
N PHE A 88 -2.10 -5.49 19.76
CA PHE A 88 -1.61 -5.65 21.12
C PHE A 88 -2.55 -5.11 22.20
N LEU A 89 -3.39 -4.11 21.89
CA LEU A 89 -4.28 -3.49 22.88
C LEU A 89 -5.73 -3.95 22.76
N HIS A 90 -6.23 -4.18 21.54
CA HIS A 90 -7.66 -4.32 21.31
C HIS A 90 -8.08 -5.73 20.92
N ASP A 91 -7.94 -6.09 19.65
CA ASP A 91 -8.36 -7.37 19.09
C ASP A 91 -7.35 -7.87 18.05
N ARG A 92 -6.60 -8.90 18.44
CA ARG A 92 -5.61 -9.58 17.60
C ARG A 92 -6.20 -10.12 16.30
N PHE A 93 -7.43 -10.61 16.34
CA PHE A 93 -8.06 -11.28 15.21
C PHE A 93 -8.47 -10.24 14.16
N ILE A 94 -9.04 -9.12 14.60
CA ILE A 94 -9.33 -7.97 13.72
C ILE A 94 -8.04 -7.43 13.09
N ALA A 95 -6.95 -7.29 13.86
CA ALA A 95 -5.67 -6.84 13.33
C ALA A 95 -5.11 -7.77 12.25
N ILE A 96 -5.00 -9.09 12.52
CA ILE A 96 -4.48 -10.06 11.54
C ILE A 96 -5.34 -10.06 10.27
N LYS A 97 -6.66 -9.98 10.41
CA LYS A 97 -7.60 -9.95 9.28
C LYS A 97 -7.46 -8.69 8.45
N SER A 98 -7.30 -7.54 9.10
CA SER A 98 -7.08 -6.26 8.44
C SER A 98 -5.73 -6.23 7.71
N MET A 99 -4.65 -6.71 8.34
CA MET A 99 -3.34 -6.89 7.67
C MET A 99 -3.46 -7.79 6.44
N PHE A 100 -4.15 -8.94 6.57
CA PHE A 100 -4.31 -9.88 5.46
C PHE A 100 -5.02 -9.23 4.26
N ILE A 101 -6.13 -8.54 4.52
CA ILE A 101 -6.91 -7.85 3.48
C ILE A 101 -6.12 -6.71 2.85
N LEU A 102 -5.43 -5.93 3.66
CA LEU A 102 -4.65 -4.80 3.19
C LEU A 102 -3.52 -5.26 2.27
N TYR A 103 -2.71 -6.25 2.65
CA TYR A 103 -1.56 -6.67 1.82
C TYR A 103 -2.01 -7.36 0.52
N VAL A 104 -3.09 -8.15 0.57
CA VAL A 104 -3.68 -8.72 -0.66
C VAL A 104 -4.27 -7.61 -1.53
N GLY A 105 -4.94 -6.63 -0.94
CA GLY A 105 -5.51 -5.48 -1.64
C GLY A 105 -4.43 -4.59 -2.27
N TRP A 106 -3.30 -4.41 -1.59
CA TRP A 106 -2.15 -3.67 -2.09
C TRP A 106 -1.53 -4.39 -3.29
N TYR A 107 -1.26 -5.69 -3.17
CA TYR A 107 -0.83 -6.49 -4.31
C TYR A 107 -1.76 -6.36 -5.52
N PHE A 108 -3.07 -6.46 -5.28
CA PHE A 108 -4.07 -6.34 -6.35
C PHE A 108 -3.99 -4.98 -7.06
N LEU A 109 -3.83 -3.91 -6.30
CA LEU A 109 -3.64 -2.58 -6.85
C LEU A 109 -2.36 -2.45 -7.67
N MET A 110 -1.22 -2.99 -7.18
CA MET A 110 0.04 -2.94 -7.91
C MET A 110 -0.03 -3.70 -9.23
N LEU A 111 -0.71 -4.84 -9.24
CA LEU A 111 -1.00 -5.58 -10.47
C LEU A 111 -1.81 -4.72 -11.45
N LEU A 112 -2.83 -4.00 -10.97
CA LEU A 112 -3.61 -3.08 -11.80
C LEU A 112 -2.74 -1.92 -12.32
N GLN A 113 -1.91 -1.31 -11.49
CA GLN A 113 -1.02 -0.23 -11.93
C GLN A 113 -0.05 -0.68 -13.03
N MET A 114 0.51 -1.88 -12.91
CA MET A 114 1.29 -2.47 -13.99
C MET A 114 0.47 -2.65 -15.27
N ILE A 115 -0.79 -3.13 -15.14
CA ILE A 115 -1.74 -3.34 -16.25
C ILE A 115 -2.07 -2.04 -16.97
N TYR A 116 -2.40 -0.99 -16.22
CA TYR A 116 -2.83 0.28 -16.80
C TYR A 116 -1.66 1.08 -17.37
N ASN A 117 -0.47 1.03 -16.75
CA ASN A 117 0.72 1.74 -17.24
C ASN A 117 0.57 3.27 -17.27
N LEU A 118 0.03 3.89 -16.21
CA LEU A 118 -0.35 5.31 -16.27
C LEU A 118 0.76 6.23 -15.76
N PRO A 119 0.99 7.34 -16.46
CA PRO A 119 1.97 8.32 -16.00
C PRO A 119 1.43 9.11 -14.81
N GLN A 120 2.34 9.66 -14.03
CA GLN A 120 1.99 10.69 -13.06
C GLN A 120 1.89 12.06 -13.76
N PRO A 121 1.16 13.05 -13.19
CA PRO A 121 0.97 14.36 -13.81
C PRO A 121 2.27 15.07 -14.22
N PHE A 122 3.29 15.07 -13.35
CA PHE A 122 4.58 15.69 -13.65
C PHE A 122 5.44 14.90 -14.65
N TRP A 123 5.10 13.65 -14.98
CA TRP A 123 5.72 12.93 -16.09
C TRP A 123 5.20 13.44 -17.43
N VAL A 124 3.93 13.86 -17.48
CA VAL A 124 3.30 14.34 -18.71
C VAL A 124 3.70 15.79 -19.01
N ASN A 125 3.88 16.63 -17.99
CA ASN A 125 4.22 18.04 -18.20
C ASN A 125 5.25 18.56 -17.18
N PRO A 126 6.40 19.12 -17.60
CA PRO A 126 7.46 19.59 -16.70
C PRO A 126 7.14 20.92 -15.99
N ASN A 127 6.04 21.57 -16.35
CA ASN A 127 5.54 22.78 -15.68
C ASN A 127 4.59 22.45 -14.52
N ILE A 128 4.25 21.18 -14.34
CA ILE A 128 3.53 20.72 -13.15
C ILE A 128 4.58 20.44 -12.08
N ASP A 129 4.52 21.20 -11.00
CA ASP A 129 5.41 21.00 -9.87
C ASP A 129 4.83 19.95 -8.92
N THR A 130 5.69 19.09 -8.40
CA THR A 130 5.33 18.09 -7.41
C THR A 130 6.29 18.16 -6.23
N TYR A 131 5.80 17.73 -5.07
CA TYR A 131 6.58 17.70 -3.84
C TYR A 131 7.64 16.59 -3.84
N PHE A 132 7.34 15.44 -4.46
CA PHE A 132 8.23 14.28 -4.53
C PHE A 132 8.09 13.61 -5.91
N CYS A 133 9.21 13.30 -6.55
CA CYS A 133 9.22 12.62 -7.84
C CYS A 133 9.19 11.10 -7.63
N ASP A 134 8.00 10.51 -7.49
CA ASP A 134 7.86 9.06 -7.41
C ASP A 134 8.10 8.42 -8.80
N GLN A 135 8.73 7.24 -8.81
CA GLN A 135 9.05 6.47 -10.00
C GLN A 135 7.97 5.43 -10.34
N LYS A 136 7.01 5.13 -9.47
CA LYS A 136 5.95 4.14 -9.75
C LYS A 136 4.88 4.68 -10.72
N TYR A 137 4.01 3.82 -11.26
CA TYR A 137 2.88 4.30 -12.08
C TYR A 137 1.86 5.08 -11.26
N GLY A 138 1.24 6.10 -11.88
CA GLY A 138 0.29 7.00 -11.21
C GLY A 138 -1.11 6.41 -11.00
N GLY A 139 -1.52 5.46 -11.84
CA GLY A 139 -2.91 5.00 -11.92
C GLY A 139 -3.05 3.48 -12.03
N PRO A 140 -4.06 2.85 -11.38
CA PRO A 140 -5.09 3.49 -10.52
C PRO A 140 -4.53 4.07 -9.22
N GLY A 141 -5.17 5.12 -8.70
CA GLY A 141 -4.70 5.90 -7.57
C GLY A 141 -4.64 5.11 -6.26
N ASP A 142 -3.43 4.87 -5.75
CA ASP A 142 -3.17 4.18 -4.49
C ASP A 142 -3.53 5.01 -3.26
N SER A 143 -3.40 6.32 -3.38
CA SER A 143 -3.72 7.33 -2.39
C SER A 143 -5.17 7.26 -1.91
N ILE A 144 -6.13 6.96 -2.76
CA ILE A 144 -7.50 6.73 -2.31
C ILE A 144 -7.74 5.26 -1.96
N TYR A 145 -7.19 4.34 -2.74
CA TYR A 145 -7.49 2.92 -2.62
C TYR A 145 -7.03 2.34 -1.27
N LEU A 146 -5.76 2.54 -0.90
CA LEU A 146 -5.19 1.91 0.29
C LEU A 146 -5.73 2.50 1.60
N PRO A 147 -5.81 3.84 1.79
CA PRO A 147 -6.41 4.40 3.00
C PRO A 147 -7.89 4.08 3.13
N ALA A 148 -8.66 4.13 2.03
CA ALA A 148 -10.07 3.74 2.05
C ALA A 148 -10.21 2.26 2.42
N LEU A 149 -9.41 1.37 1.82
CA LEU A 149 -9.43 -0.05 2.15
C LEU A 149 -9.14 -0.29 3.63
N LEU A 150 -8.10 0.34 4.19
CA LEU A 150 -7.76 0.22 5.60
C LEU A 150 -8.90 0.73 6.50
N ILE A 151 -9.33 1.97 6.29
CA ILE A 151 -10.29 2.65 7.18
C ILE A 151 -11.66 1.96 7.11
N PHE A 152 -12.21 1.71 5.92
CA PHE A 152 -13.53 1.09 5.78
C PHE A 152 -13.55 -0.38 6.21
N THR A 153 -12.43 -1.09 6.09
CA THR A 153 -12.30 -2.45 6.64
C THR A 153 -12.35 -2.43 8.17
N LEU A 154 -11.65 -1.48 8.80
CA LEU A 154 -11.70 -1.31 10.25
C LEU A 154 -13.09 -0.90 10.73
N LEU A 155 -13.73 0.10 10.09
CA LEU A 155 -15.09 0.52 10.43
C LEU A 155 -16.10 -0.63 10.34
N TYR A 156 -15.95 -1.50 9.32
CA TYR A 156 -16.79 -2.68 9.16
C TYR A 156 -16.60 -3.70 10.28
N TYR A 157 -15.35 -4.03 10.64
CA TYR A 157 -15.10 -4.98 11.72
C TYR A 157 -15.49 -4.46 13.09
N TYR A 158 -15.38 -3.15 13.32
CA TYR A 158 -15.84 -2.51 14.54
C TYR A 158 -17.33 -2.20 14.56
N GLN A 159 -18.06 -2.53 13.49
CA GLN A 159 -19.50 -2.28 13.36
C GLN A 159 -19.85 -0.83 13.70
N CYS A 160 -19.04 0.11 13.22
CA CYS A 160 -19.21 1.51 13.54
C CYS A 160 -20.51 2.08 12.96
N GLN A 161 -21.01 3.15 13.57
CA GLN A 161 -22.20 3.85 13.09
C GLN A 161 -21.93 4.59 11.78
N ILE A 162 -22.98 4.88 11.01
CA ILE A 162 -22.90 5.61 9.74
C ILE A 162 -22.17 6.96 9.85
N LYS A 163 -22.25 7.63 11.01
CA LYS A 163 -21.51 8.88 11.27
C LYS A 163 -20.00 8.72 11.10
N ALA A 164 -19.43 7.58 11.53
CA ALA A 164 -18.01 7.31 11.38
C ALA A 164 -17.62 7.11 9.91
N TYR A 165 -18.48 6.46 9.11
CA TYR A 165 -18.29 6.33 7.67
C TYR A 165 -18.32 7.67 6.95
N ILE A 166 -19.23 8.58 7.34
CA ILE A 166 -19.31 9.94 6.77
C ILE A 166 -18.03 10.73 7.10
N ILE A 167 -17.59 10.70 8.35
CA ILE A 167 -16.34 11.36 8.79
C ILE A 167 -15.15 10.82 7.98
N ALA A 168 -15.00 9.49 7.93
CA ALA A 168 -13.93 8.84 7.17
C ALA A 168 -13.95 9.23 5.68
N SER A 169 -15.14 9.22 5.05
CA SER A 169 -15.29 9.60 3.64
C SER A 169 -14.89 11.05 3.41
N THR A 170 -15.28 11.96 4.31
CA THR A 170 -14.93 13.38 4.23
C THR A 170 -13.43 13.61 4.41
N SER A 171 -12.80 12.90 5.36
CA SER A 171 -11.35 12.96 5.58
C SER A 171 -10.57 12.42 4.38
N ILE A 172 -11.01 11.31 3.77
CA ILE A 172 -10.38 10.75 2.58
C ILE A 172 -10.55 11.70 1.38
N LEU A 173 -11.71 12.33 1.22
CA LEU A 173 -11.93 13.31 0.15
C LEU A 173 -10.97 14.50 0.29
N PHE A 174 -10.81 15.03 1.50
CA PHE A 174 -9.87 16.12 1.78
C PHE A 174 -8.42 15.71 1.49
N TYR A 175 -8.04 14.49 1.88
CA TYR A 175 -6.74 13.93 1.55
C TYR A 175 -6.52 13.80 0.04
N CYS A 176 -7.50 13.26 -0.69
CA CYS A 176 -7.41 13.10 -2.15
C CYS A 176 -7.28 14.45 -2.87
N PHE A 177 -7.94 15.49 -2.35
CA PHE A 177 -7.79 16.85 -2.88
C PHE A 177 -6.36 17.38 -2.68
N ALA A 178 -5.76 17.14 -1.52
CA ALA A 178 -4.36 17.50 -1.26
C ALA A 178 -3.40 16.77 -2.21
N VAL A 179 -3.62 15.46 -2.40
CA VAL A 179 -2.85 14.60 -3.32
C VAL A 179 -2.95 15.07 -4.78
N TYR A 180 -4.16 15.48 -5.19
CA TYR A 180 -4.40 16.01 -6.53
C TYR A 180 -3.64 17.32 -6.74
N ILE A 181 -3.75 18.28 -5.81
CA ILE A 181 -3.04 19.57 -5.92
C ILE A 181 -1.52 19.39 -5.90
N SER A 182 -1.00 18.42 -5.13
CA SER A 182 0.42 18.06 -5.14
C SER A 182 0.86 17.34 -6.41
N ALA A 183 -0.03 17.18 -7.39
CA ALA A 183 0.22 16.60 -8.71
C ALA A 183 0.83 15.19 -8.68
N GLN A 184 0.47 14.40 -7.67
CA GLN A 184 0.95 13.03 -7.51
C GLN A 184 0.13 12.04 -8.34
N VAL A 185 -1.18 12.31 -8.48
CA VAL A 185 -2.13 11.43 -9.15
C VAL A 185 -3.17 12.28 -9.87
N PHE A 186 -3.56 11.89 -11.08
CA PHE A 186 -4.68 12.54 -11.79
C PHE A 186 -6.01 12.29 -11.05
N LEU A 187 -6.96 13.20 -11.21
CA LEU A 187 -8.31 13.06 -10.66
C LEU A 187 -9.00 11.81 -11.21
N MET A 188 -8.86 11.51 -12.50
CA MET A 188 -9.39 10.27 -13.07
C MET A 188 -8.79 9.01 -12.44
N ASP A 189 -7.50 9.03 -12.13
CA ASP A 189 -6.84 7.91 -11.45
C ASP A 189 -7.33 7.75 -10.01
N LEU A 190 -7.66 8.84 -9.32
CA LEU A 190 -8.33 8.81 -8.01
C LEU A 190 -9.74 8.21 -8.13
N VAL A 191 -10.52 8.60 -9.13
CA VAL A 191 -11.84 8.01 -9.37
C VAL A 191 -11.71 6.51 -9.62
N LEU A 192 -10.75 6.10 -10.46
CA LEU A 192 -10.49 4.70 -10.78
C LEU A 192 -10.04 3.91 -9.55
N GLY A 193 -9.14 4.48 -8.72
CA GLY A 193 -8.72 3.91 -7.45
C GLY A 193 -9.91 3.69 -6.49
N PHE A 194 -10.82 4.65 -6.40
CA PHE A 194 -12.04 4.52 -5.58
C PHE A 194 -12.95 3.40 -6.09
N VAL A 195 -13.15 3.31 -7.41
CA VAL A 195 -13.96 2.25 -8.04
C VAL A 195 -13.38 0.87 -7.73
N TYR A 196 -12.07 0.69 -7.88
CA TYR A 196 -11.41 -0.56 -7.53
C TYR A 196 -11.45 -0.86 -6.04
N PHE A 197 -11.35 0.15 -5.18
CA PHE A 197 -11.55 -0.01 -3.74
C PHE A 197 -12.95 -0.55 -3.46
N MET A 198 -14.00 0.05 -4.04
CA MET A 198 -15.38 -0.39 -3.83
C MET A 198 -15.60 -1.83 -4.30
N LEU A 199 -15.01 -2.21 -5.44
CA LEU A 199 -15.06 -3.59 -5.95
C LEU A 199 -14.35 -4.57 -5.01
N PHE A 200 -13.13 -4.25 -4.58
CA PHE A 200 -12.35 -5.10 -3.68
C PHE A 200 -12.99 -5.17 -2.29
N TYR A 201 -13.50 -4.07 -1.77
CA TYR A 201 -14.21 -3.99 -0.50
C TYR A 201 -15.53 -4.79 -0.53
N ALA A 202 -16.28 -4.73 -1.62
CA ALA A 202 -17.44 -5.59 -1.82
C ALA A 202 -17.04 -7.08 -1.84
N PHE A 203 -15.90 -7.43 -2.44
CA PHE A 203 -15.35 -8.78 -2.35
C PHE A 203 -15.04 -9.17 -0.91
N VAL A 204 -14.36 -8.30 -0.14
CA VAL A 204 -14.04 -8.52 1.29
C VAL A 204 -15.30 -8.83 2.10
N ILE A 205 -16.34 -8.01 1.98
CA ILE A 205 -17.61 -8.22 2.72
C ILE A 205 -18.27 -9.55 2.33
N ASN A 206 -18.28 -9.90 1.04
CA ASN A 206 -18.93 -11.12 0.56
C ASN A 206 -18.15 -12.39 0.94
N TYR A 207 -16.83 -12.32 1.04
CA TYR A 207 -15.95 -13.45 1.35
C TYR A 207 -15.46 -13.47 2.80
N ASP A 208 -16.00 -12.57 3.62
CA ASP A 208 -15.61 -12.35 5.01
C ASP A 208 -15.51 -13.64 5.83
N LYS A 209 -16.54 -14.49 5.75
CA LYS A 209 -16.59 -15.79 6.45
C LYS A 209 -15.46 -16.72 6.02
N LYS A 210 -15.12 -16.73 4.74
CA LYS A 210 -14.01 -17.58 4.22
C LYS A 210 -12.66 -17.05 4.69
N ILE A 211 -12.47 -15.74 4.66
CA ILE A 211 -11.27 -15.07 5.18
C ILE A 211 -11.13 -15.38 6.68
N THR A 212 -12.22 -15.25 7.45
CA THR A 212 -12.24 -15.61 8.87
C THR A 212 -11.85 -17.06 9.11
N ASN A 213 -12.43 -18.01 8.37
CA ASN A 213 -12.11 -19.43 8.52
C ASN A 213 -10.65 -19.74 8.16
N PHE A 214 -10.14 -19.09 7.11
CA PHE A 214 -8.74 -19.20 6.72
C PHE A 214 -7.81 -18.72 7.84
N ILE A 215 -8.05 -17.53 8.40
CA ILE A 215 -7.22 -16.96 9.47
C ILE A 215 -7.34 -17.77 10.77
N LYS A 216 -8.54 -18.25 11.12
CA LYS A 216 -8.72 -19.08 12.34
C LYS A 216 -7.91 -20.37 12.30
N SER A 217 -7.61 -20.93 11.12
CA SER A 217 -6.74 -22.10 11.02
C SER A 217 -5.31 -21.84 11.52
N LYS A 218 -4.87 -20.57 11.58
CA LYS A 218 -3.55 -20.19 12.10
C LYS A 218 -3.32 -20.59 13.56
N ASP A 219 -4.35 -20.50 14.39
CA ASP A 219 -4.22 -20.74 15.83
C ASP A 219 -3.92 -22.22 16.15
N ASN A 220 -4.21 -23.13 15.21
CA ASN A 220 -4.18 -24.57 15.42
C ASN A 220 -3.25 -25.34 14.45
N ASP A 221 -2.74 -24.70 13.39
CA ASP A 221 -2.14 -25.46 12.28
C ASP A 221 -0.93 -24.76 11.60
N LYS A 222 0.22 -25.43 11.58
CA LYS A 222 1.41 -25.01 10.78
C LYS A 222 1.09 -24.97 9.28
N LEU A 223 0.07 -25.69 8.83
CA LEU A 223 -0.40 -25.71 7.45
C LEU A 223 -0.97 -24.35 7.01
N PHE A 224 -1.33 -23.44 7.93
CA PHE A 224 -1.69 -22.05 7.59
C PHE A 224 -0.54 -21.33 6.89
N GLY A 225 0.68 -21.38 7.44
CA GLY A 225 1.86 -20.75 6.85
C GLY A 225 2.15 -21.29 5.45
N ILE A 226 2.02 -22.60 5.26
CA ILE A 226 2.19 -23.27 3.95
C ILE A 226 1.12 -22.81 2.96
N LYS A 227 -0.16 -22.71 3.37
CA LYS A 227 -1.23 -22.20 2.49
C LYS A 227 -0.98 -20.75 2.09
N VAL A 228 -0.56 -19.90 3.03
CA VAL A 228 -0.22 -18.49 2.75
C VAL A 228 0.96 -18.41 1.80
N LEU A 229 2.01 -19.21 2.01
CA LEU A 229 3.16 -19.27 1.12
C LEU A 229 2.73 -19.69 -0.30
N GLY A 230 1.96 -20.76 -0.43
CA GLY A 230 1.45 -21.21 -1.73
C GLY A 230 0.62 -20.13 -2.45
N MET A 231 -0.25 -19.42 -1.71
CA MET A 231 -1.00 -18.29 -2.24
C MET A 231 -0.07 -17.18 -2.74
N VAL A 232 0.88 -16.76 -1.90
CA VAL A 232 1.85 -15.70 -2.25
C VAL A 232 2.69 -16.08 -3.45
N THR A 233 3.15 -17.33 -3.55
CA THR A 233 3.89 -17.83 -4.72
C THR A 233 3.06 -17.71 -6.00
N ILE A 234 1.78 -18.10 -5.96
CA ILE A 234 0.90 -17.98 -7.14
C ILE A 234 0.72 -16.51 -7.53
N LEU A 235 0.47 -15.62 -6.56
CA LEU A 235 0.31 -14.18 -6.81
C LEU A 235 1.60 -13.57 -7.39
N PHE A 236 2.76 -13.95 -6.85
CA PHE A 236 4.05 -13.49 -7.35
C PHE A 236 4.31 -13.97 -8.78
N VAL A 237 4.01 -15.24 -9.10
CA VAL A 237 4.14 -15.78 -10.45
C VAL A 237 3.24 -15.03 -11.44
N LEU A 238 2.00 -14.71 -11.07
CA LEU A 238 1.10 -13.92 -11.91
C LEU A 238 1.67 -12.52 -12.22
N ALA A 239 2.20 -11.86 -11.20
CA ALA A 239 2.84 -10.56 -11.38
C ALA A 239 4.09 -10.65 -12.26
N LEU A 240 4.91 -11.69 -12.06
CA LEU A 240 6.12 -11.92 -12.85
C LEU A 240 5.78 -12.17 -14.32
N ILE A 241 4.76 -12.99 -14.61
CA ILE A 241 4.29 -13.20 -15.98
C ILE A 241 3.93 -11.86 -16.63
N TYR A 242 3.14 -11.03 -15.94
CA TYR A 242 2.76 -9.73 -16.46
C TYR A 242 3.97 -8.80 -16.68
N TYR A 243 4.87 -8.74 -15.69
CA TYR A 243 6.12 -7.99 -15.78
C TYR A 243 6.94 -8.40 -17.01
N THR A 244 7.08 -9.69 -17.27
CA THR A 244 7.87 -10.21 -18.40
C THR A 244 7.23 -10.04 -19.78
N LEU A 245 5.89 -9.97 -19.85
CA LEU A 245 5.15 -9.89 -21.11
C LEU A 245 4.93 -8.46 -21.61
N LYS A 246 5.20 -7.45 -20.79
CA LYS A 246 4.96 -6.06 -21.15
C LYS A 246 6.09 -5.53 -22.01
N ASP A 247 5.74 -4.99 -23.19
CA ASP A 247 6.69 -4.27 -24.04
C ASP A 247 7.03 -2.91 -23.40
N TYR A 248 8.30 -2.69 -23.12
CA TYR A 248 8.82 -1.58 -22.32
C TYR A 248 8.98 -0.27 -23.11
N ASN A 249 7.89 0.22 -23.71
CA ASN A 249 7.91 1.46 -24.50
C ASN A 249 7.30 2.63 -23.72
N ASP A 250 7.92 3.02 -22.60
CA ASP A 250 7.56 4.27 -21.93
C ASP A 250 7.96 5.46 -22.81
N SER A 251 7.18 6.55 -22.75
CA SER A 251 7.48 7.75 -23.53
C SER A 251 8.80 8.39 -23.08
N ILE A 252 9.64 8.76 -24.05
CA ILE A 252 10.88 9.53 -23.81
C ILE A 252 10.57 10.83 -23.05
N GLU A 253 9.41 11.42 -23.31
CA GLU A 253 8.96 12.63 -22.62
C GLU A 253 8.75 12.39 -21.12
N TRP A 254 8.12 11.28 -20.74
CA TRP A 254 7.90 10.92 -19.32
C TRP A 254 9.21 10.78 -18.56
N VAL A 255 10.16 10.07 -19.18
CA VAL A 255 11.51 9.89 -18.62
C VAL A 255 12.20 11.24 -18.46
N THR A 256 12.17 12.09 -19.50
CA THR A 256 12.80 13.43 -19.49
C THR A 256 12.20 14.34 -18.41
N ASN A 257 10.88 14.35 -18.27
CA ASN A 257 10.17 15.18 -17.30
C ASN A 257 10.38 14.68 -15.87
N TYR A 258 10.37 13.36 -15.65
CA TYR A 258 10.74 12.76 -14.38
C TYR A 258 12.16 13.18 -13.95
N PHE A 259 13.15 13.09 -14.85
CA PHE A 259 14.51 13.53 -14.55
C PHE A 259 14.57 15.02 -14.23
N THR A 260 13.82 15.84 -14.97
CA THR A 260 13.74 17.28 -14.69
C THR A 260 13.18 17.55 -13.29
N CYS A 261 12.12 16.84 -12.90
CA CYS A 261 11.57 16.87 -11.55
C CYS A 261 12.63 16.48 -10.51
N TYR A 262 13.27 15.33 -10.70
CA TYR A 262 14.27 14.79 -9.77
C TYR A 262 15.44 15.78 -9.60
N MET A 263 15.91 16.38 -10.69
CA MET A 263 17.01 17.34 -10.66
C MET A 263 16.66 18.65 -9.92
N ARG A 264 15.38 19.05 -9.90
CA ARG A 264 14.95 20.22 -9.13
C ARG A 264 14.92 19.94 -7.62
N GLN A 265 14.72 18.69 -7.22
CA GLN A 265 14.58 18.29 -5.81
C GLN A 265 15.92 18.00 -5.13
N PHE A 266 16.95 17.60 -5.88
CA PHE A 266 18.26 17.21 -5.32
C PHE A 266 19.41 18.10 -5.83
N THR A 267 20.36 18.42 -4.94
CA THR A 267 21.54 19.23 -5.30
C THR A 267 22.55 18.44 -6.15
N VAL A 268 23.35 19.15 -6.97
CA VAL A 268 24.31 18.66 -8.01
C VAL A 268 25.30 17.55 -7.54
N GLY A 269 25.34 17.21 -6.25
CA GLY A 269 26.11 16.10 -5.68
C GLY A 269 25.40 14.73 -5.55
N ASP A 270 24.06 14.69 -5.50
CA ASP A 270 23.30 13.44 -5.20
C ASP A 270 23.00 12.60 -6.47
N TYR A 271 23.44 13.07 -7.65
CA TYR A 271 23.15 12.44 -8.95
C TYR A 271 23.94 11.15 -9.20
N GLN A 272 24.94 10.84 -8.38
CA GLN A 272 25.81 9.68 -8.59
C GLN A 272 25.14 8.35 -8.26
N HIS A 273 23.93 8.37 -7.70
CA HIS A 273 23.26 7.18 -7.18
C HIS A 273 21.99 6.79 -7.95
N TYR A 274 21.59 7.60 -8.95
CA TYR A 274 20.49 7.22 -9.84
C TYR A 274 20.94 6.16 -10.83
N ARG A 275 20.25 5.01 -10.83
CA ARG A 275 20.44 3.97 -11.83
C ARG A 275 19.70 4.36 -13.10
N PHE A 276 20.42 4.92 -14.06
CA PHE A 276 19.91 5.15 -15.43
C PHE A 276 19.37 3.90 -16.14
N ASN A 277 19.50 2.72 -15.53
CA ASN A 277 19.08 1.42 -16.06
C ASN A 277 17.75 0.90 -15.49
N THR A 278 17.07 1.62 -14.59
CA THR A 278 15.75 1.20 -14.08
C THR A 278 14.65 1.70 -15.01
N ILE A 279 13.67 0.82 -15.27
CA ILE A 279 12.52 1.16 -16.11
C ILE A 279 11.51 1.94 -15.26
N LEU A 280 11.23 3.18 -15.67
CA LEU A 280 10.28 4.05 -14.99
C LEU A 280 8.92 3.36 -14.88
N GLY A 281 8.28 3.48 -13.72
CA GLY A 281 6.98 2.89 -13.45
C GLY A 281 7.06 1.40 -13.13
N LEU A 282 7.51 0.56 -14.07
CA LEU A 282 7.31 -0.88 -14.01
C LEU A 282 8.09 -1.57 -12.90
N GLU A 283 9.41 -1.37 -12.84
CA GLU A 283 10.26 -2.01 -11.83
C GLU A 283 9.89 -1.53 -10.41
N PRO A 284 9.74 -0.22 -10.14
CA PRO A 284 9.29 0.26 -8.83
C PRO A 284 7.90 -0.29 -8.44
N THR A 285 6.94 -0.30 -9.36
CA THR A 285 5.57 -0.83 -9.10
C THR A 285 5.62 -2.33 -8.79
N PHE A 286 6.45 -3.09 -9.52
CA PHE A 286 6.65 -4.51 -9.27
C PHE A 286 7.33 -4.77 -7.91
N CYS A 287 8.32 -3.96 -7.55
CA CYS A 287 8.99 -4.04 -6.25
C CYS A 287 8.01 -3.89 -5.07
N GLN A 288 6.92 -3.13 -5.23
CA GLN A 288 5.91 -3.01 -4.17
C GLN A 288 5.17 -4.31 -3.84
N ILE A 289 5.21 -5.31 -4.72
CA ILE A 289 4.61 -6.64 -4.51
C ILE A 289 5.36 -7.42 -3.41
N THR A 290 6.57 -7.00 -3.05
CA THR A 290 7.32 -7.54 -1.91
C THR A 290 6.55 -7.47 -0.60
N ILE A 291 5.53 -6.60 -0.49
CA ILE A 291 4.59 -6.56 0.63
C ILE A 291 3.96 -7.92 0.95
N LEU A 292 3.82 -8.81 -0.04
CA LEU A 292 3.30 -10.16 0.17
C LEU A 292 4.22 -11.00 1.10
N ILE A 293 5.51 -10.68 1.22
CA ILE A 293 6.42 -11.37 2.14
C ILE A 293 5.96 -11.22 3.60
N CYS A 294 5.30 -10.10 3.91
CA CYS A 294 4.77 -9.83 5.24
C CYS A 294 3.69 -10.87 5.62
N LEU A 295 2.86 -11.28 4.65
CA LEU A 295 1.89 -12.36 4.84
C LEU A 295 2.59 -13.69 5.14
N VAL A 296 3.65 -14.00 4.39
CA VAL A 296 4.44 -15.23 4.58
C VAL A 296 5.02 -15.24 5.99
N VAL A 297 5.71 -14.17 6.39
CA VAL A 297 6.27 -14.05 7.74
C VAL A 297 5.17 -14.20 8.79
N MET A 298 4.06 -13.49 8.65
CA MET A 298 2.91 -13.65 9.53
C MET A 298 2.42 -15.10 9.59
N GLY A 299 2.43 -15.83 8.48
CA GLY A 299 2.01 -17.23 8.40
C GLY A 299 2.89 -18.20 9.20
N PHE A 300 4.19 -17.91 9.32
CA PHE A 300 5.15 -18.79 9.97
C PHE A 300 5.56 -18.37 11.39
N ILE A 301 5.40 -17.10 11.77
CA ILE A 301 5.72 -16.66 13.13
C ILE A 301 4.65 -17.07 14.14
N GLN A 302 5.11 -17.48 15.32
CA GLN A 302 4.25 -17.62 16.49
C GLN A 302 3.87 -16.25 17.01
N LEU A 303 2.62 -15.89 16.79
CA LEU A 303 2.07 -14.62 17.23
C LEU A 303 1.72 -14.62 18.73
N PRO A 304 2.06 -13.55 19.47
CA PRO A 304 1.74 -13.44 20.90
C PRO A 304 0.24 -13.46 21.13
N LYS A 305 -0.22 -14.27 22.09
CA LYS A 305 -1.65 -14.42 22.38
C LYS A 305 -2.16 -13.41 23.41
N ASN A 306 -1.27 -12.88 24.24
CA ASN A 306 -1.62 -12.00 25.35
C ASN A 306 -1.66 -10.53 24.88
N LYS A 307 -2.53 -9.74 25.51
CA LYS A 307 -2.53 -8.29 25.35
C LYS A 307 -1.31 -7.69 26.05
N ALA A 308 -0.82 -6.57 25.51
CA ALA A 308 0.24 -5.82 26.14
C ALA A 308 -0.32 -4.87 27.21
N SER A 309 0.41 -4.68 28.31
CA SER A 309 0.19 -3.58 29.22
C SER A 309 0.53 -2.24 28.54
N LYS A 310 0.09 -1.10 29.11
CA LYS A 310 0.41 0.23 28.55
C LYS A 310 1.91 0.46 28.39
N GLN A 311 2.73 0.04 29.36
CA GLN A 311 4.19 0.18 29.32
C GLN A 311 4.82 -0.71 28.24
N GLN A 312 4.38 -1.97 28.14
CA GLN A 312 4.83 -2.90 27.10
C GLN A 312 4.46 -2.39 25.70
N PHE A 313 3.27 -1.80 25.56
CA PHE A 313 2.84 -1.22 24.31
C PHE A 313 3.74 -0.05 23.88
N ILE A 314 4.14 0.82 24.80
CA ILE A 314 5.11 1.90 24.49
C ILE A 314 6.43 1.29 23.97
N ILE A 315 6.94 0.24 24.60
CA ILE A 315 8.16 -0.46 24.13
C ILE A 315 7.96 -1.00 22.71
N ILE A 316 6.82 -1.62 22.42
CA ILE A 316 6.49 -2.13 21.09
C ILE A 316 6.42 -1.00 20.06
N GLN A 317 5.86 0.16 20.41
CA GLN A 317 5.80 1.33 19.53
C GLN A 317 7.19 1.94 19.28
N LEU A 318 8.04 2.02 20.31
CA LEU A 318 9.42 2.47 20.17
C LEU A 318 10.26 1.51 19.30
N ALA A 319 9.88 0.23 19.22
CA ALA A 319 10.56 -0.74 18.38
C ALA A 319 10.36 -0.51 16.86
N PHE A 320 9.50 0.42 16.46
CA PHE A 320 9.38 0.90 15.09
C PHE A 320 10.41 1.99 14.73
N ILE A 321 11.08 2.61 15.71
CA ILE A 321 12.09 3.67 15.46
C ILE A 321 13.15 3.21 14.46
N PRO A 322 13.73 1.99 14.55
CA PRO A 322 14.67 1.52 13.54
C PRO A 322 14.06 1.45 12.14
N GLY A 323 12.77 1.13 12.00
CA GLY A 323 12.06 1.14 10.71
C GLY A 323 11.95 2.56 10.13
N TRP A 324 11.56 3.53 10.96
CA TRP A 324 11.55 4.94 10.57
C TRP A 324 12.94 5.44 10.18
N LEU A 325 13.96 5.11 10.99
CA LEU A 325 15.35 5.47 10.70
C LEU A 325 15.81 4.82 9.40
N ILE A 326 15.56 3.53 9.18
CA ILE A 326 15.91 2.84 7.93
C ILE A 326 15.23 3.51 6.75
N MET A 327 14.01 4.02 6.89
CA MET A 327 13.31 4.69 5.79
C MET A 327 13.81 6.09 5.51
N PHE A 328 13.96 6.92 6.54
CA PHE A 328 14.59 8.25 6.39
C PHE A 328 16.02 8.12 5.86
N LEU A 329 16.72 7.06 6.27
CA LEU A 329 18.02 6.71 5.74
C LEU A 329 17.93 5.94 4.44
N GLN A 330 16.81 5.36 3.99
CA GLN A 330 16.70 4.64 2.71
C GLN A 330 16.64 5.57 1.53
N GLY A 331 16.22 6.82 1.71
CA GLY A 331 16.63 7.91 0.81
C GLY A 331 18.15 7.96 0.60
N PHE A 332 18.97 7.49 1.56
CA PHE A 332 20.43 7.33 1.50
C PHE A 332 20.92 5.85 1.39
N VAL A 333 20.07 4.84 1.61
CA VAL A 333 20.45 3.42 1.82
C VAL A 333 19.99 2.52 0.67
N THR A 334 19.04 2.94 -0.18
CA THR A 334 18.97 2.40 -1.54
C THR A 334 20.22 2.74 -2.36
N GLU A 335 21.07 3.64 -1.84
CA GLU A 335 22.43 3.91 -2.29
C GLU A 335 23.51 3.09 -1.56
N ILE A 336 23.18 1.97 -0.88
CA ILE A 336 24.23 1.00 -0.51
C ILE A 336 24.69 0.32 -1.80
N ASP A 337 25.59 1.05 -2.47
CA ASP A 337 26.36 0.65 -3.62
C ASP A 337 26.95 -0.75 -3.40
N ILE A 338 27.27 -1.12 -2.15
CA ILE A 338 27.78 -2.44 -1.77
C ILE A 338 26.78 -3.58 -2.06
N LEU A 339 25.52 -3.52 -1.56
CA LEU A 339 24.55 -4.61 -1.75
C LEU A 339 24.18 -4.77 -3.23
N HIS A 340 24.13 -3.64 -3.91
CA HIS A 340 23.87 -3.56 -5.32
C HIS A 340 25.05 -4.00 -6.18
N ARG A 341 26.30 -3.68 -5.81
CA ARG A 341 27.54 -4.22 -6.39
C ARG A 341 27.70 -5.72 -6.11
N MET A 342 27.11 -6.22 -5.01
CA MET A 342 26.98 -7.65 -4.74
C MET A 342 25.92 -8.34 -5.62
N GLY A 343 25.24 -7.60 -6.51
CA GLY A 343 24.28 -8.14 -7.46
C GLY A 343 22.90 -8.44 -6.88
N LEU A 344 22.59 -7.93 -5.67
CA LEU A 344 21.25 -8.10 -5.09
C LEU A 344 20.26 -7.15 -5.77
N SER A 345 19.12 -7.69 -6.18
CA SER A 345 18.01 -6.91 -6.73
C SER A 345 17.28 -6.14 -5.63
N GLN A 346 16.73 -4.97 -5.99
CA GLN A 346 15.94 -4.13 -5.09
C GLN A 346 14.78 -4.91 -4.47
N LEU A 347 14.12 -5.76 -5.27
CA LEU A 347 13.08 -6.69 -4.83
C LEU A 347 13.51 -7.55 -3.64
N ILE A 348 14.72 -8.12 -3.67
CA ILE A 348 15.23 -8.98 -2.59
C ILE A 348 15.49 -8.15 -1.33
N ILE A 349 16.11 -6.99 -1.49
CA ILE A 349 16.45 -6.09 -0.39
C ILE A 349 15.17 -5.65 0.34
N GLU A 350 14.17 -5.14 -0.39
CA GLU A 350 12.88 -4.73 0.17
C GLU A 350 12.14 -5.90 0.84
N SER A 351 12.14 -7.09 0.22
CA SER A 351 11.55 -8.29 0.81
C SER A 351 12.16 -8.65 2.17
N ILE A 352 13.50 -8.57 2.27
CA ILE A 352 14.22 -8.84 3.51
C ILE A 352 13.86 -7.79 4.56
N ILE A 353 13.87 -6.51 4.20
CA ILE A 353 13.57 -5.41 5.13
C ILE A 353 12.14 -5.53 5.68
N PHE A 354 11.15 -5.67 4.80
CA PHE A 354 9.74 -5.77 5.21
C PHE A 354 9.46 -7.04 6.00
N GLY A 355 10.06 -8.16 5.60
CA GLY A 355 9.94 -9.43 6.31
C GLY A 355 10.55 -9.37 7.71
N LEU A 356 11.77 -8.85 7.83
CA LEU A 356 12.46 -8.69 9.11
C LEU A 356 11.74 -7.70 10.03
N MET A 357 11.22 -6.60 9.50
CA MET A 357 10.45 -5.63 10.30
C MET A 357 9.19 -6.28 10.91
N HIS A 358 8.46 -7.08 10.13
CA HIS A 358 7.29 -7.81 10.65
C HIS A 358 7.69 -8.85 11.70
N TRP A 359 8.75 -9.60 11.44
CA TRP A 359 9.27 -10.60 12.38
C TRP A 359 9.75 -9.95 13.67
N TRP A 360 10.47 -8.83 13.58
CA TRP A 360 10.97 -8.06 14.71
C TRP A 360 9.83 -7.61 15.63
N ILE A 361 8.78 -7.01 15.06
CA ILE A 361 7.71 -6.38 15.83
C ILE A 361 6.75 -7.42 16.40
N PHE A 362 6.22 -8.31 15.56
CA PHE A 362 5.19 -9.26 15.96
C PHE A 362 5.77 -10.57 16.51
N GLY A 363 6.97 -10.97 16.07
CA GLY A 363 7.60 -12.24 16.46
C GLY A 363 8.57 -12.11 17.63
N PHE A 364 9.44 -11.10 17.64
CA PHE A 364 10.49 -10.95 18.66
C PHE A 364 10.07 -10.03 19.80
N VAL A 365 9.91 -8.72 19.53
CA VAL A 365 9.61 -7.71 20.56
C VAL A 365 8.24 -7.97 21.17
N GLY A 366 7.21 -8.15 20.35
CA GLY A 366 5.86 -8.44 20.81
C GLY A 366 5.80 -9.67 21.71
N LYS A 367 6.39 -10.79 21.28
CA LYS A 367 6.42 -12.04 22.06
C LYS A 367 7.16 -11.88 23.38
N LYS A 368 8.33 -11.24 23.37
CA LYS A 368 9.13 -11.02 24.60
C LYS A 368 8.40 -10.09 25.57
N ALA A 369 7.83 -8.99 25.07
CA ALA A 369 7.11 -8.02 25.88
C ALA A 369 5.84 -8.62 26.52
N THR A 370 5.09 -9.47 25.81
CA THR A 370 3.84 -10.03 26.34
C THR A 370 4.01 -11.31 27.16
N ASN A 371 5.15 -12.01 27.05
CA ASN A 371 5.42 -13.23 27.81
C ASN A 371 5.95 -12.98 29.23
N SER A 372 6.47 -11.78 29.54
CA SER A 372 6.95 -11.44 30.88
C SER A 372 5.84 -11.40 31.94
N ILE A 373 4.56 -11.46 31.53
CA ILE A 373 3.38 -11.46 32.42
C ILE A 373 3.26 -12.79 33.19
N VAL A 374 3.68 -13.91 32.61
CA VAL A 374 3.52 -15.22 33.25
C VAL A 374 4.50 -15.41 34.42
N THR A 375 5.57 -14.64 34.48
CA THR A 375 6.55 -14.74 35.59
C THR A 375 6.22 -13.83 36.77
N ASP A 376 5.56 -12.68 36.55
CA ASP A 376 5.34 -11.70 37.62
C ASP A 376 4.05 -11.96 38.43
N GLU A 377 3.01 -12.57 37.84
CA GLU A 377 1.80 -12.95 38.59
C GLU A 377 2.00 -14.20 39.47
N TYR A 378 2.98 -15.06 39.16
CA TYR A 378 3.30 -16.22 39.99
C TYR A 378 4.27 -15.92 41.13
N MET A 379 5.02 -14.80 41.09
CA MET A 379 5.87 -14.38 42.21
C MET A 379 5.14 -13.53 43.27
N LEU A 380 3.85 -13.24 43.07
CA LEU A 380 2.99 -12.57 44.07
C LEU A 380 2.02 -13.53 44.77
N LEU A 381 2.13 -14.83 44.50
CA LEU A 381 1.30 -15.89 45.08
C LEU A 381 2.10 -17.01 45.75
N GLU A 382 3.41 -16.83 45.94
CA GLU A 382 4.26 -17.56 46.90
C GLU A 382 4.74 -16.58 47.98
#